data_AF-A0A1Q4F8Z8-F1
#
_entry.id   AF-A0A1Q4F8Z8-F1
#
_cell.length_a   1.000
_cell.length_b   1.000
_cell.length_c   1.000
_cell.angle_alpha   90.00
_cell.angle_beta   90.00
_cell.angle_gamma   90.00
#
_symmetry.space_group_name_H-M   'P 1'
#
loop_
_entity.id
_entity.type
_entity.pdbx_description
1 polymer ?
#
loop_
_entity_poly.entity_id
_entity_poly.type
_entity_poly.pdbx_seq_one_letter_code
_entity_poly.pdbx_strand_id
1 'polypeptide(L)'
;MKTKFHFTIQNLLYNAEYLKGPIAQVLFAKRFIEYEGAFIWNRLARVVFENEATHKALPGAVPLEETLLLGTEGFDYSTLHLCIRGKSTCCRVATGYFPKRVAIMHDDYKQAILLHKLTDNQIHKVFTYVWDHPETIQPSDKPFPHDY
;
A
#
# COMPACT_ATOMS: atom_id res chain seq x y z
N MET A 1 27.67 5.29 4.23
CA MET A 1 27.04 5.14 2.89
C MET A 1 25.55 5.37 3.04
N LYS A 2 24.94 6.32 2.31
CA LYS A 2 23.48 6.45 2.27
C LYS A 2 22.96 5.27 1.45
N THR A 3 22.37 4.28 2.08
CA THR A 3 21.62 3.22 1.41
C THR A 3 20.58 3.89 0.50
N LYS A 4 20.65 3.59 -0.80
CA LYS A 4 19.62 4.05 -1.73
C LYS A 4 18.33 3.32 -1.38
N PHE A 5 17.27 4.07 -1.17
CA PHE A 5 15.94 3.52 -0.93
C PHE A 5 15.38 3.03 -2.27
N HIS A 6 15.20 1.71 -2.39
CA HIS A 6 14.56 1.08 -3.55
C HIS A 6 13.32 0.29 -3.12
N PHE A 7 12.31 0.35 -3.97
CA PHE A 7 11.08 -0.41 -3.85
C PHE A 7 10.54 -0.71 -5.25
N THR A 8 9.66 -1.69 -5.33
CA THR A 8 8.85 -1.97 -6.52
C THR A 8 7.38 -1.99 -6.14
N ILE A 9 6.52 -1.74 -7.12
CA ILE A 9 5.07 -1.83 -6.99
C ILE A 9 4.60 -3.07 -7.72
N GLN A 10 3.96 -3.98 -7.00
CA GLN A 10 3.32 -5.16 -7.55
C GLN A 10 1.81 -4.93 -7.50
N ASN A 11 1.20 -4.59 -8.64
CA ASN A 11 -0.26 -4.56 -8.75
C ASN A 11 -0.85 -5.92 -8.35
N LEU A 12 -1.99 -5.91 -7.67
CA LEU A 12 -2.68 -7.12 -7.20
C LEU A 12 -4.08 -7.27 -7.81
N LEU A 13 -4.57 -6.24 -8.50
CA LEU A 13 -5.89 -6.29 -9.13
C LEU A 13 -5.81 -6.65 -10.61
N TYR A 14 -6.80 -7.43 -11.03
CA TYR A 14 -7.06 -7.71 -12.43
C TYR A 14 -8.57 -7.68 -12.69
N ASN A 15 -8.94 -7.60 -13.97
CA ASN A 15 -10.31 -7.48 -14.44
C ASN A 15 -11.00 -6.19 -13.93
N ALA A 16 -10.96 -5.14 -14.73
CA ALA A 16 -11.48 -3.82 -14.36
C ALA A 16 -13.01 -3.77 -14.11
N GLU A 17 -13.78 -4.66 -14.76
CA GLU A 17 -15.23 -4.74 -14.57
C GLU A 17 -15.60 -5.44 -13.26
N TYR A 18 -14.85 -6.49 -12.92
CA TYR A 18 -15.03 -7.28 -11.70
C TYR A 18 -13.68 -7.45 -11.01
N LEU A 19 -13.30 -6.45 -10.21
CA LEU A 19 -12.01 -6.41 -9.52
C LEU A 19 -11.74 -7.72 -8.79
N LYS A 20 -10.73 -8.44 -9.27
CA LYS A 20 -10.25 -9.69 -8.70
C LYS A 20 -8.80 -9.54 -8.28
N GLY A 21 -8.41 -10.35 -7.32
CA GLY A 21 -7.05 -10.36 -6.78
C GLY A 21 -6.90 -11.46 -5.74
N PRO A 22 -5.72 -11.58 -5.13
CA PRO A 22 -5.49 -12.48 -4.01
C PRO A 22 -6.51 -12.26 -2.88
N ILE A 23 -7.22 -13.32 -2.49
CA ILE A 23 -8.41 -13.22 -1.63
C ILE A 23 -8.13 -12.53 -0.30
N ALA A 24 -6.97 -12.79 0.31
CA ALA A 24 -6.61 -12.23 1.60
C ALA A 24 -6.41 -10.70 1.54
N GLN A 25 -5.75 -10.22 0.49
CA GLN A 25 -5.50 -8.80 0.23
C GLN A 25 -6.78 -8.08 -0.18
N VAL A 26 -7.62 -8.72 -1.00
CA VAL A 26 -8.93 -8.18 -1.40
C VAL A 26 -9.87 -8.05 -0.20
N LEU A 27 -9.95 -9.07 0.66
CA LEU A 27 -10.76 -9.01 1.88
C LEU A 27 -10.25 -7.96 2.86
N PHE A 28 -8.92 -7.85 3.01
CA PHE A 28 -8.31 -6.80 3.79
C PHE A 28 -8.67 -5.41 3.25
N ALA A 29 -8.52 -5.20 1.93
CA ALA A 29 -8.80 -3.91 1.29
C ALA A 29 -10.25 -3.47 1.49
N LYS A 30 -11.20 -4.40 1.32
CA LYS A 30 -12.63 -4.15 1.59
C LYS A 30 -12.86 -3.66 3.02
N ARG A 31 -12.37 -4.42 4.01
CA ARG A 31 -12.52 -4.07 5.44
C ARG A 31 -11.84 -2.75 5.80
N PHE A 32 -10.66 -2.49 5.23
CA PHE A 32 -9.92 -1.26 5.46
C PHE A 32 -10.69 -0.04 4.94
N ILE A 33 -11.23 -0.14 3.73
CA ILE A 33 -11.97 0.94 3.07
C ILE A 33 -13.30 1.21 3.76
N GLU A 34 -14.00 0.16 4.19
CA GLU A 34 -15.19 0.26 5.04
C GLU A 34 -14.87 0.99 6.36
N TYR A 35 -13.74 0.66 7.00
CA TYR A 35 -13.30 1.33 8.24
C TYR A 35 -12.97 2.81 8.02
N GLU A 36 -12.37 3.18 6.89
CA GLU A 36 -12.10 4.57 6.51
C GLU A 36 -13.37 5.31 6.05
N GLY A 37 -14.55 4.67 6.05
CA GLY A 37 -15.82 5.28 5.66
C GLY A 37 -15.97 5.51 4.16
N ALA A 38 -15.14 4.86 3.35
CA ALA A 38 -15.23 4.91 1.90
C ALA A 38 -16.02 3.70 1.36
N PHE A 39 -16.83 3.94 0.32
CA PHE A 39 -17.70 2.90 -0.25
C PHE A 39 -17.12 2.23 -1.48
N ILE A 40 -16.06 2.79 -2.04
CA ILE A 40 -15.46 2.34 -3.29
C ILE A 40 -13.96 2.22 -3.07
N TRP A 41 -13.37 1.21 -3.68
CA TRP A 41 -11.94 1.06 -3.89
C TRP A 41 -11.72 0.37 -5.23
N ASN A 42 -10.69 0.81 -5.95
CA ASN A 42 -10.37 0.27 -7.28
C ASN A 42 -8.88 0.16 -7.54
N ARG A 43 -8.05 0.38 -6.52
CA ARG A 43 -6.60 0.23 -6.55
C ARG A 43 -6.15 -0.63 -5.38
N LEU A 44 -5.29 -1.60 -5.66
CA LEU A 44 -4.65 -2.42 -4.64
C LEU A 44 -3.35 -3.00 -5.22
N ALA A 45 -2.25 -2.68 -4.56
CA ALA A 45 -0.92 -3.12 -4.91
C ALA A 45 -0.13 -3.44 -3.64
N ARG A 46 0.91 -4.27 -3.79
CA ARG A 46 1.92 -4.50 -2.76
C ARG A 46 3.14 -3.62 -3.06
N VAL A 47 3.66 -2.99 -2.01
CA VAL A 47 4.96 -2.31 -2.06
C VAL A 47 6.01 -3.29 -1.55
N VAL A 48 6.94 -3.67 -2.44
CA VAL A 48 8.03 -4.58 -2.12
C VAL A 48 9.30 -3.76 -1.95
N PHE A 49 9.89 -3.81 -0.76
CA PHE A 49 11.13 -3.10 -0.45
C PHE A 49 12.34 -4.00 -0.70
N GLU A 50 13.43 -3.43 -1.17
CA GLU A 50 14.71 -4.16 -1.31
C GLU A 50 15.18 -4.73 0.05
N ASN A 51 14.99 -3.98 1.13
CA ASN A 51 15.18 -4.49 2.48
C ASN A 51 13.90 -5.17 2.97
N GLU A 52 13.89 -6.50 2.99
CA GLU A 52 12.76 -7.32 3.46
C GLU A 52 12.38 -7.11 4.93
N ALA A 53 13.30 -6.57 5.74
CA ALA A 53 13.03 -6.21 7.13
C ALA A 53 12.26 -4.88 7.28
N THR A 54 12.06 -4.13 6.18
CA THR A 54 11.23 -2.92 6.16
C THR A 54 9.83 -3.23 6.64
N HIS A 55 9.35 -2.47 7.63
CA HIS A 55 8.03 -2.61 8.24
C HIS A 55 7.77 -3.95 8.94
N LYS A 56 8.82 -4.74 9.20
CA LYS A 56 8.69 -5.93 10.03
C LYS A 56 8.61 -5.53 11.50
N ALA A 57 7.88 -6.34 12.26
CA ALA A 57 7.81 -6.21 13.70
C ALA A 57 9.16 -6.60 14.32
N LEU A 58 9.49 -6.01 15.48
CA LEU A 58 10.63 -6.47 16.27
C LEU A 58 10.40 -7.91 16.75
N PRO A 59 11.48 -8.66 17.07
CA PRO A 59 11.36 -9.97 17.71
C PRO A 59 10.41 -9.91 18.92
N GLY A 60 9.39 -10.78 18.95
CA GLY A 60 8.38 -10.85 20.01
C GLY A 60 7.12 -9.99 19.80
N ALA A 61 7.09 -9.12 18.79
CA ALA A 61 5.90 -8.35 18.43
C ALA A 61 5.01 -9.08 17.39
N VAL A 62 3.75 -8.65 17.27
CA VAL A 62 2.76 -9.26 16.36
C VAL A 62 3.28 -9.20 14.91
N PRO A 63 3.27 -10.33 14.16
CA PRO A 63 3.84 -10.37 12.82
C PRO A 63 3.07 -9.46 11.85
N LEU A 64 3.83 -8.63 11.14
CA LEU A 64 3.38 -7.85 9.99
C LEU A 64 3.98 -8.45 8.72
N GLU A 65 3.13 -8.70 7.73
CA GLU A 65 3.46 -9.57 6.60
C GLU A 65 3.85 -8.76 5.37
N GLU A 66 3.06 -7.74 5.03
CA GLU A 66 3.23 -6.99 3.79
C GLU A 66 2.83 -5.52 3.92
N THR A 67 3.39 -4.69 3.05
CA THR A 67 2.96 -3.30 2.89
C THR A 67 2.10 -3.20 1.63
N LEU A 68 0.90 -2.68 1.80
CA LEU A 68 -0.09 -2.52 0.74
C LEU A 68 -0.32 -1.04 0.47
N LEU A 69 -0.55 -0.75 -0.80
CA LEU A 69 -1.05 0.53 -1.29
C LEU A 69 -2.44 0.26 -1.87
N LEU A 70 -3.47 0.90 -1.33
CA LEU A 70 -4.84 0.70 -1.78
C LEU A 70 -5.67 1.97 -1.70
N GLY A 71 -6.76 2.02 -2.43
CA GLY A 71 -7.68 3.13 -2.36
C GLY A 71 -8.46 3.31 -3.64
N THR A 72 -8.74 4.56 -3.96
CA THR A 72 -9.65 4.95 -5.02
C THR A 72 -8.99 5.95 -5.93
N GLU A 73 -9.06 5.67 -7.22
CA GLU A 73 -8.68 6.57 -8.30
C GLU A 73 -9.90 6.82 -9.18
N GLY A 74 -10.32 8.09 -9.23
CA GLY A 74 -11.32 8.60 -10.16
C GLY A 74 -10.67 9.19 -11.41
N PHE A 75 -11.44 9.98 -12.15
CA PHE A 75 -10.94 10.63 -13.38
C PHE A 75 -9.88 11.70 -13.10
N ASP A 76 -10.08 12.52 -12.05
CA ASP A 76 -9.26 13.68 -11.73
C ASP A 76 -8.73 13.68 -10.28
N TYR A 77 -9.05 12.64 -9.50
CA TYR A 77 -8.62 12.53 -8.11
C TYR A 77 -8.12 11.12 -7.79
N SER A 78 -7.21 11.02 -6.84
CA SER A 78 -6.94 9.74 -6.18
C SER A 78 -6.67 9.93 -4.70
N THR A 79 -7.20 8.99 -3.91
CA THR A 79 -6.90 8.85 -2.48
C THR A 79 -6.31 7.47 -2.30
N LEU A 80 -5.03 7.41 -1.97
CA LEU A 80 -4.29 6.17 -1.80
C LEU A 80 -3.78 6.07 -0.37
N HIS A 81 -3.97 4.91 0.24
CA HIS A 81 -3.54 4.59 1.59
C HIS A 81 -2.38 3.61 1.52
N LEU A 82 -1.27 3.98 2.15
CA LEU A 82 -0.16 3.07 2.41
C LEU A 82 -0.38 2.48 3.81
N CYS A 83 -0.45 1.16 3.91
CA CYS A 83 -0.66 0.47 5.17
C CYS A 83 0.18 -0.79 5.27
N ILE A 84 0.49 -1.20 6.49
CA ILE A 84 1.16 -2.46 6.76
C ILE A 84 0.10 -3.43 7.28
N ARG A 85 -0.08 -4.53 6.54
CA ARG A 85 -1.02 -5.59 6.85
C ARG A 85 -0.32 -6.68 7.66
N GLY A 86 -0.90 -7.01 8.81
CA GLY A 86 -0.68 -8.29 9.50
C GLY A 86 -1.87 -9.23 9.27
N LYS A 87 -1.82 -10.42 9.88
CA LYS A 87 -2.91 -11.41 9.77
C LYS A 87 -4.27 -10.86 10.24
N SER A 88 -4.26 -10.14 11.36
CA SER A 88 -5.45 -9.58 12.02
C SER A 88 -5.30 -8.10 12.37
N THR A 89 -4.21 -7.46 11.92
CA THR A 89 -3.85 -6.09 12.30
C THR A 89 -3.56 -5.25 11.06
N CYS A 90 -3.71 -3.94 11.23
CA CYS A 90 -3.34 -2.93 10.23
C CYS A 90 -2.60 -1.79 10.93
N CYS A 91 -1.45 -1.40 10.39
CA CYS A 91 -0.81 -0.14 10.75
C CYS A 91 -0.98 0.82 9.57
N ARG A 92 -1.71 1.92 9.77
CA ARG A 92 -1.89 2.98 8.78
C ARG A 92 -0.59 3.77 8.69
N VAL A 93 0.08 3.74 7.54
CA VAL A 93 1.36 4.46 7.33
C VAL A 93 1.09 5.89 6.93
N ALA A 94 0.41 6.08 5.80
CA ALA A 94 0.12 7.40 5.26
C ALA A 94 -1.06 7.37 4.29
N THR A 95 -1.68 8.53 4.07
CA THR A 95 -2.65 8.75 2.99
C THR A 95 -2.11 9.79 2.02
N GLY A 96 -2.07 9.43 0.74
CA GLY A 96 -1.70 10.29 -0.38
C GLY A 96 -2.93 10.79 -1.14
N TYR A 97 -2.89 12.05 -1.55
CA TYR A 97 -3.95 12.71 -2.30
C TYR A 97 -3.44 13.29 -3.61
N PHE A 98 -4.05 12.90 -4.73
CA PHE A 98 -3.90 13.52 -6.05
C PHE A 98 -5.17 14.34 -6.39
N PRO A 99 -5.07 15.52 -7.03
CA PRO A 99 -3.89 16.12 -7.67
C PRO A 99 -3.02 16.96 -6.75
N LYS A 100 -3.37 17.09 -5.46
CA LYS A 100 -2.61 17.89 -4.49
C LYS A 100 -1.16 17.41 -4.32
N ARG A 101 -0.88 16.14 -4.65
CA ARG A 101 0.42 15.46 -4.49
C ARG A 101 0.97 15.59 -3.07
N VAL A 102 0.09 15.45 -2.08
CA VAL A 102 0.44 15.50 -0.66
C VAL A 102 0.28 14.10 -0.07
N ALA A 103 1.28 13.65 0.70
CA ALA A 103 1.20 12.46 1.51
C ALA A 103 1.23 12.82 3.00
N ILE A 104 0.20 12.40 3.74
CA ILE A 104 0.04 12.67 5.17
C ILE A 104 0.34 11.39 5.94
N MET A 105 1.41 11.39 6.73
CA MET A 105 1.77 10.27 7.60
C MET A 105 0.87 10.22 8.84
N HIS A 106 0.32 9.05 9.13
CA HIS A 106 -0.56 8.81 10.27
C HIS A 106 0.22 8.67 11.56
N ASP A 107 -0.36 9.13 12.67
CA ASP A 107 0.30 9.08 13.98
C ASP A 107 0.50 7.64 14.49
N ASP A 108 -0.41 6.73 14.15
CA ASP A 108 -0.29 5.29 14.44
C ASP A 108 1.07 4.75 13.99
N TYR A 109 1.53 5.14 12.80
CA TYR A 109 2.82 4.71 12.26
C TYR A 109 4.02 5.44 12.86
N LYS A 110 3.86 6.73 13.19
CA LYS A 110 4.90 7.50 13.90
C LYS A 110 5.24 6.82 15.23
N GLN A 111 4.20 6.37 15.94
CA GLN A 111 4.31 5.73 17.25
C GLN A 111 4.61 4.22 17.16
N ALA A 112 4.35 3.59 16.00
CA ALA A 112 4.64 2.18 15.81
C ALA A 112 6.13 1.87 15.98
N ILE A 113 6.40 0.77 16.68
CA ILE A 113 7.75 0.22 16.86
C ILE A 113 7.96 -0.84 15.77
N LEU A 114 8.67 -0.44 14.71
CA LEU A 114 8.91 -1.26 13.53
C LEU A 114 10.38 -1.21 13.12
N LEU A 115 10.85 -2.30 12.52
CA LEU A 115 12.14 -2.34 11.86
C LEU A 115 12.11 -1.50 10.58
N HIS A 116 13.17 -0.70 10.40
CA HIS A 116 13.40 0.12 9.20
C HIS A 116 12.17 0.91 8.75
N LYS A 117 11.56 1.69 9.67
CA LYS A 117 10.51 2.64 9.29
C LYS A 117 10.97 3.54 8.14
N LEU A 118 10.08 3.76 7.19
CA LEU A 118 10.20 4.77 6.17
C LEU A 118 10.15 6.15 6.82
N THR A 119 11.04 7.01 6.34
CA THR A 119 11.00 8.45 6.58
C THR A 119 9.89 9.10 5.74
N ASP A 120 9.49 10.32 6.10
CA ASP A 120 8.52 11.11 5.32
C ASP A 120 8.93 11.23 3.84
N ASN A 121 10.23 11.43 3.58
CA ASN A 121 10.76 11.50 2.22
C ASN A 121 10.63 10.19 1.46
N GLN A 122 10.77 9.03 2.12
CA GLN A 122 10.60 7.73 1.48
C GLN A 122 9.12 7.45 1.18
N ILE A 123 8.23 7.81 2.10
CA ILE A 123 6.78 7.72 1.89
C ILE A 123 6.37 8.60 0.70
N HIS A 124 6.81 9.86 0.67
CA HIS A 124 6.55 10.76 -0.45
C HIS A 124 7.09 10.19 -1.77
N LYS A 125 8.25 9.54 -1.78
CA LYS A 125 8.79 8.88 -2.97
C LYS A 125 7.89 7.75 -3.47
N VAL A 126 7.31 6.94 -2.58
CA VAL A 126 6.36 5.88 -2.98
C VAL A 126 5.13 6.48 -3.66
N PHE A 127 4.50 7.48 -3.05
CA PHE A 127 3.33 8.13 -3.66
C PHE A 127 3.65 8.87 -4.96
N THR A 128 4.77 9.60 -5.00
CA THR A 128 5.21 10.31 -6.21
C THR A 128 5.41 9.35 -7.37
N TYR A 129 6.08 8.22 -7.11
CA TYR A 129 6.28 7.19 -8.13
C TYR A 129 4.95 6.71 -8.71
N VAL A 130 3.97 6.42 -7.85
CA VAL A 130 2.66 5.93 -8.28
C VAL A 130 1.85 7.00 -9.01
N TRP A 131 1.92 8.26 -8.59
CA TRP A 131 1.27 9.36 -9.31
C TRP A 131 1.89 9.65 -10.68
N ASP A 132 3.20 9.41 -10.82
CA ASP A 132 3.90 9.56 -12.09
C ASP A 132 3.76 8.31 -12.98
N HIS A 133 3.37 7.16 -12.41
CA HIS A 133 3.19 5.86 -13.09
C HIS A 133 1.89 5.18 -12.64
N PRO A 134 0.71 5.79 -12.91
CA PRO A 134 -0.58 5.28 -12.42
C PRO A 134 -0.90 3.87 -12.93
N GLU A 135 -0.35 3.47 -14.08
CA GLU A 135 -0.48 2.14 -14.65
C GLU A 135 0.04 1.03 -13.72
N THR A 136 0.94 1.35 -12.79
CA THR A 136 1.52 0.39 -11.83
C THR A 136 0.53 -0.10 -10.78
N ILE A 137 -0.61 0.57 -10.62
CA ILE A 137 -1.67 0.20 -9.66
C ILE A 137 -3.03 -0.03 -10.33
N GLN A 138 -3.11 0.15 -11.65
CA GLN A 138 -4.32 -0.10 -12.42
C GLN A 138 -4.56 -1.61 -12.56
N PRO A 139 -5.82 -2.07 -12.46
CA PRO A 139 -6.15 -3.46 -12.70
C PRO A 139 -5.65 -3.93 -14.07
N SER A 140 -4.95 -5.05 -14.11
CA SER A 140 -4.49 -5.66 -15.37
C SER A 140 -5.58 -6.51 -16.03
N ASP A 141 -5.43 -6.78 -17.33
CA ASP A 141 -6.36 -7.67 -18.05
C ASP A 141 -6.17 -9.15 -17.67
N LYS A 142 -4.98 -9.52 -17.19
CA LYS A 142 -4.60 -10.89 -16.86
C LYS A 142 -4.38 -11.06 -15.35
N PRO A 143 -4.73 -12.22 -14.78
CA PRO A 143 -4.30 -12.58 -13.43
C PRO A 143 -2.78 -12.68 -13.38
N PHE A 144 -2.18 -12.28 -12.26
CA PHE A 144 -0.76 -12.51 -12.02
C PHE A 144 -0.49 -14.01 -11.85
N PRO A 145 0.62 -14.54 -12.40
CA PRO A 145 1.01 -15.92 -12.14
C PRO A 145 1.07 -16.11 -10.62
N HIS A 146 0.32 -17.08 -10.12
CA HIS A 146 0.34 -17.45 -8.71
C HIS A 146 1.75 -17.95 -8.38
N ASP A 147 2.49 -17.22 -7.53
CA ASP A 147 3.53 -17.85 -6.73
C ASP A 147 2.80 -18.80 -5.76
N TYR A 148 2.82 -20.08 -6.12
CA TYR A 148 2.31 -21.20 -5.31
C TYR A 148 3.16 -21.42 -4.07
#